data_AF-A0A834KAA6-F1
#
_entry.id   AF-A0A834KAA6-F1
#
_cell.length_a   1.000
_cell.length_b   1.000
_cell.length_c   1.000
_cell.angle_alpha   90.00
_cell.angle_beta   90.00
_cell.angle_gamma   90.00
#
_symmetry.space_group_name_H-M   'P 1'
#
loop_
_entity.id
_entity.type
_entity.pdbx_description
1 polymer ?
#
loop_
_entity_poly.entity_id
_entity_poly.type
_entity_poly.pdbx_seq_one_letter_code
_entity_poly.pdbx_strand_id
1 'polypeptide(L)'
;MTLQNASDSHNEEKWKHKIVRNWEKIVALSSQRRNQYSFLIVLMGLLEFGKFPRNQIGFLCNDPKLSFKFMGDTISVLVLLCVTAFMPIVVMWVTEYTCHARNCYDKETECNESRLKQVWFWYGHYTIGIVALVVGCNIMKVVVGEPRPHFFDTCQPLEAQNCTNEYIESYTCTNSIDSNWFIEDSSKSFPSSHSALSVFTSIFIGSYLQERMTDKTLLMKAWFQFLTSIWAVICSLSRIADHRHHWWDVLAGLIIGTITAILVVIFRVNLFRLERKTSSKRVKSDFIGNEQVACFDEKNYQSKKKLVNSAHNVDIPEDRELRDITVSWKE
;
A
#
# COMPACT_ATOMS: atom_id res chain seq x y z
N MET A 1 -11.33 -36.42 -1.04
CA MET A 1 -11.15 -35.09 -0.39
C MET A 1 -10.11 -34.21 -1.09
N THR A 2 -9.13 -34.76 -1.82
CA THR A 2 -8.04 -34.01 -2.47
C THR A 2 -8.41 -33.33 -3.80
N LEU A 3 -9.35 -33.86 -4.59
CA LEU A 3 -9.73 -33.28 -5.89
C LEU A 3 -10.62 -32.04 -5.79
N GLN A 4 -11.46 -31.96 -4.75
CA GLN A 4 -12.32 -30.79 -4.51
C GLN A 4 -11.48 -29.56 -4.17
N ASN A 5 -10.48 -29.72 -3.28
CA ASN A 5 -9.57 -28.64 -2.88
C ASN A 5 -8.73 -28.10 -4.06
N ALA A 6 -8.36 -28.96 -5.01
CA ALA A 6 -7.63 -28.55 -6.21
C ALA A 6 -8.50 -27.72 -7.17
N SER A 7 -9.77 -28.12 -7.37
CA SER A 7 -10.74 -27.36 -8.18
C SER A 7 -11.05 -25.99 -7.57
N ASP A 8 -11.22 -25.94 -6.25
CA ASP A 8 -11.55 -24.70 -5.54
C ASP A 8 -10.37 -23.72 -5.57
N SER A 9 -9.14 -24.20 -5.39
CA SER A 9 -7.93 -23.35 -5.53
C SER A 9 -7.74 -22.82 -6.95
N HIS A 10 -8.06 -23.61 -7.99
CA HIS A 10 -7.94 -23.19 -9.38
C HIS A 10 -9.00 -22.13 -9.77
N ASN A 11 -10.23 -22.27 -9.26
CA ASN A 11 -11.28 -21.27 -9.44
C ASN A 11 -10.97 -19.98 -8.69
N GLU A 12 -10.37 -20.07 -7.50
CA GLU A 12 -9.93 -18.92 -6.72
C GLU A 12 -8.84 -18.12 -7.47
N GLU A 13 -7.84 -18.80 -8.05
CA GLU A 13 -6.82 -18.14 -8.88
C GLU A 13 -7.42 -17.50 -10.14
N LYS A 14 -8.39 -18.16 -10.79
CA LYS A 14 -9.07 -17.64 -11.98
C LYS A 14 -9.90 -16.38 -11.68
N TRP A 15 -10.56 -16.36 -10.53
CA TRP A 15 -11.33 -15.21 -10.05
C TRP A 15 -10.43 -14.03 -9.69
N LYS A 16 -9.33 -14.27 -8.97
CA LYS A 16 -8.26 -13.28 -8.70
C LYS A 16 -7.71 -12.69 -10.00
N HIS A 17 -7.43 -13.52 -11.00
CA HIS A 17 -6.95 -13.07 -12.32
C HIS A 17 -7.97 -12.24 -13.11
N LYS A 18 -9.27 -12.49 -12.93
CA LYS A 18 -10.34 -11.73 -13.60
C LYS A 18 -10.51 -10.34 -12.98
N ILE A 19 -10.45 -10.25 -11.65
CA ILE A 19 -10.49 -8.97 -10.93
C ILE A 19 -9.26 -8.12 -11.29
N VAL A 20 -8.07 -8.71 -11.26
CA VAL A 20 -6.82 -8.02 -11.61
C VAL A 20 -6.88 -7.48 -13.03
N ARG A 21 -7.31 -8.26 -14.03
CA ARG A 21 -7.43 -7.77 -15.42
C ARG A 21 -8.47 -6.65 -15.60
N ASN A 22 -9.59 -6.71 -14.89
CA ASN A 22 -10.60 -5.65 -14.96
C ASN A 22 -10.09 -4.36 -14.32
N TRP A 23 -9.37 -4.47 -13.20
CA TRP A 23 -8.70 -3.34 -12.58
C TRP A 23 -7.53 -2.81 -13.41
N GLU A 24 -6.74 -3.66 -14.07
CA GLU A 24 -5.68 -3.23 -15.00
C GLU A 24 -6.23 -2.39 -16.15
N LYS A 25 -7.42 -2.72 -16.66
CA LYS A 25 -8.07 -1.88 -17.69
C LYS A 25 -8.47 -0.52 -17.14
N ILE A 26 -9.02 -0.46 -15.92
CA ILE A 26 -9.38 0.80 -15.24
C ILE A 26 -8.12 1.63 -14.95
N VAL A 27 -7.03 0.98 -14.51
CA VAL A 27 -5.75 1.63 -14.20
C VAL A 27 -4.97 2.02 -15.46
N ALA A 28 -5.07 1.27 -16.56
CA ALA A 28 -4.46 1.61 -17.84
C ALA A 28 -5.20 2.78 -18.51
N LEU A 29 -6.54 2.83 -18.40
CA LEU A 29 -7.32 4.02 -18.72
C LEU A 29 -6.91 5.20 -17.82
N SER A 30 -6.49 4.91 -16.59
CA SER A 30 -5.88 5.85 -15.66
C SER A 30 -4.35 5.94 -15.75
N SER A 31 -3.71 5.65 -16.90
CA SER A 31 -2.26 5.81 -17.12
C SER A 31 -1.96 6.66 -18.37
N GLN A 32 -2.41 7.90 -18.35
CA GLN A 32 -2.03 8.98 -19.27
C GLN A 32 -1.49 10.11 -18.37
N ARG A 33 -0.19 9.97 -18.09
CA ARG A 33 0.57 10.39 -16.89
C ARG A 33 0.53 11.87 -16.47
N ARG A 34 -0.25 12.74 -17.10
CA ARG A 34 -0.39 14.16 -16.73
C ARG A 34 -1.81 14.59 -16.34
N ASN A 35 -2.84 13.95 -16.88
CA ASN A 35 -4.23 14.33 -16.60
C ASN A 35 -4.84 13.60 -15.38
N GLN A 36 -4.22 12.51 -14.90
CA GLN A 36 -4.76 11.78 -13.75
C GLN A 36 -4.64 12.53 -12.43
N TYR A 37 -3.46 13.08 -12.10
CA TYR A 37 -3.31 13.83 -10.84
C TYR A 37 -4.22 15.07 -10.81
N SER A 38 -4.38 15.73 -11.96
CA SER A 38 -5.31 16.85 -12.10
C SER A 38 -6.77 16.44 -11.90
N PHE A 39 -7.22 15.35 -12.55
CA PHE A 39 -8.58 14.81 -12.38
C PHE A 39 -8.85 14.32 -10.96
N LEU A 40 -7.86 13.72 -10.30
CA LEU A 40 -7.98 13.21 -8.94
C LEU A 40 -7.99 14.34 -7.89
N ILE A 41 -7.21 15.40 -8.09
CA ILE A 41 -7.27 16.62 -7.26
C ILE A 41 -8.63 17.31 -7.42
N VAL A 42 -9.12 17.41 -8.67
CA VAL A 42 -10.45 17.97 -8.95
C VAL A 42 -11.56 17.09 -8.35
N LEU A 43 -11.48 15.76 -8.44
CA LEU A 43 -12.45 14.85 -7.83
C LEU A 43 -12.46 14.94 -6.30
N MET A 44 -11.28 15.02 -5.67
CA MET A 44 -11.16 15.21 -4.23
C MET A 44 -11.72 16.56 -3.78
N GLY A 45 -11.44 17.64 -4.53
CA GLY A 45 -12.05 18.94 -4.31
C GLY A 45 -13.58 18.90 -4.49
N LEU A 46 -14.08 18.20 -5.51
CA LEU A 46 -15.52 18.04 -5.71
C LEU A 46 -16.19 17.18 -4.64
N LEU A 47 -15.50 16.23 -4.00
CA LEU A 47 -16.09 15.43 -2.91
C LEU A 47 -16.09 16.17 -1.57
N GLU A 48 -15.07 16.99 -1.30
CA GLU A 48 -14.99 17.81 -0.06
C GLU A 48 -15.86 19.07 -0.14
N PHE A 49 -15.94 19.70 -1.32
CA PHE A 49 -16.66 20.97 -1.53
C PHE A 49 -17.95 20.83 -2.36
N GLY A 50 -18.23 19.64 -2.90
CA GLY A 50 -19.45 19.40 -3.67
C GLY A 50 -20.68 19.39 -2.78
N LYS A 51 -21.71 20.09 -3.21
CA LYS A 51 -23.05 20.06 -2.60
C LYS A 51 -23.76 18.75 -2.96
N PHE A 52 -23.25 17.62 -2.50
CA PHE A 52 -23.97 16.35 -2.59
C PHE A 52 -25.12 16.33 -1.57
N PRO A 53 -26.29 15.74 -1.91
CA PRO A 53 -27.39 15.59 -0.96
C PRO A 53 -26.87 14.77 0.23
N ARG A 54 -26.83 15.42 1.40
CA ARG A 54 -26.30 14.85 2.63
C ARG A 54 -27.39 14.03 3.30
N ASN A 55 -27.05 12.82 3.68
CA ASN A 55 -27.88 12.09 4.62
C ASN A 55 -27.64 12.68 6.02
N GLN A 56 -28.68 13.19 6.65
CA GLN A 56 -28.62 13.69 8.03
C GLN A 56 -29.22 12.60 8.91
N ILE A 57 -28.39 11.95 9.71
CA ILE A 57 -28.89 11.09 10.79
C ILE A 57 -29.25 12.00 11.96
N GLY A 58 -30.42 11.76 12.53
CA GLY A 58 -30.91 12.44 13.71
C GLY A 58 -30.09 12.13 14.97
N PHE A 59 -30.50 12.69 16.10
CA PHE A 59 -29.86 12.42 17.39
C PHE A 59 -30.90 12.16 18.48
N LEU A 60 -30.47 11.42 19.50
CA LEU A 60 -31.26 11.27 20.73
C LEU A 60 -31.04 12.51 21.61
N CYS A 61 -32.13 13.08 22.10
CA CYS A 61 -32.08 14.16 23.06
C CYS A 61 -31.22 13.80 24.29
N ASN A 62 -30.37 14.72 24.75
CA ASN A 62 -29.49 14.54 25.91
C ASN A 62 -28.56 13.30 25.83
N ASP A 63 -28.19 12.86 24.62
CA ASP A 63 -27.27 11.74 24.46
C ASP A 63 -25.89 12.06 25.06
N PRO A 64 -25.44 11.34 26.11
CA PRO A 64 -24.13 11.57 26.70
C PRO A 64 -22.99 11.35 25.70
N LYS A 65 -23.18 10.52 24.67
CA LYS A 65 -22.16 10.23 23.65
C LYS A 65 -21.87 11.41 22.72
N LEU A 66 -22.78 12.37 22.61
CA LEU A 66 -22.69 13.53 21.71
C LEU A 66 -22.42 14.85 22.48
N SER A 67 -22.29 14.77 23.80
CA SER A 67 -22.19 15.90 24.72
C SER A 67 -20.75 16.30 25.09
N PHE A 68 -19.74 15.73 24.42
CA PHE A 68 -18.34 16.08 24.69
C PHE A 68 -18.00 17.48 24.19
N LYS A 69 -17.03 18.12 24.84
CA LYS A 69 -16.49 19.42 24.40
C LYS A 69 -15.45 19.24 23.31
N PHE A 70 -15.41 20.18 22.37
CA PHE A 70 -14.34 20.22 21.38
C PHE A 70 -13.01 20.66 22.02
N MET A 71 -12.02 19.77 22.01
CA MET A 71 -10.69 20.01 22.63
C MET A 71 -9.58 20.36 21.61
N GLY A 72 -9.92 20.53 20.33
CA GLY A 72 -8.94 20.68 19.26
C GLY A 72 -8.42 19.33 18.74
N ASP A 73 -7.33 19.38 17.96
CA ASP A 73 -6.70 18.20 17.37
C ASP A 73 -5.26 18.05 17.89
N THR A 74 -4.97 16.93 18.57
CA THR A 74 -3.60 16.53 18.92
C THR A 74 -2.77 16.29 17.66
N ILE A 75 -3.33 15.59 16.67
CA ILE A 75 -2.76 15.46 15.33
C ILE A 75 -3.66 16.19 14.34
N SER A 76 -3.19 17.33 13.85
CA SER A 76 -3.93 18.07 12.83
C SER A 76 -3.92 17.33 11.49
N VAL A 77 -4.94 17.60 10.67
CA VAL A 77 -5.02 17.09 9.28
C VAL A 77 -3.75 17.44 8.51
N LEU A 78 -3.20 18.64 8.71
CA LEU A 78 -1.96 19.08 8.06
C LEU A 78 -0.78 18.18 8.43
N VAL A 79 -0.57 17.91 9.72
CA VAL A 79 0.52 17.03 10.19
C VAL A 79 0.36 15.63 9.60
N LEU A 80 -0.86 15.08 9.61
CA LEU A 80 -1.12 13.78 9.01
C LEU A 80 -0.78 13.77 7.51
N LEU A 81 -1.21 14.77 6.75
CA LEU A 81 -0.94 14.87 5.31
C LEU A 81 0.55 15.02 5.03
N CYS A 82 1.25 15.85 5.79
CA CYS A 82 2.70 16.00 5.67
C CYS A 82 3.44 14.68 5.93
N VAL A 83 3.12 13.99 7.03
CA VAL A 83 3.75 12.70 7.35
C VAL A 83 3.43 11.67 6.26
N THR A 84 2.17 11.57 5.84
CA THR A 84 1.72 10.65 4.80
C THR A 84 2.41 10.91 3.45
N ALA A 85 2.66 12.18 3.09
CA ALA A 85 3.32 12.52 1.83
C ALA A 85 4.84 12.33 1.88
N PHE A 86 5.50 12.87 2.91
CA PHE A 86 6.97 12.96 2.94
C PHE A 86 7.62 11.70 3.51
N MET A 87 7.04 11.07 4.52
CA MET A 87 7.67 9.94 5.21
C MET A 87 7.91 8.75 4.27
N PRO A 88 6.96 8.30 3.42
CA PRO A 88 7.22 7.25 2.44
C PRO A 88 8.30 7.61 1.43
N ILE A 89 8.33 8.87 0.95
CA ILE A 89 9.37 9.33 0.00
C ILE A 89 10.74 9.22 0.63
N VAL A 90 10.89 9.71 1.87
CA VAL A 90 12.16 9.64 2.60
C VAL A 90 12.59 8.19 2.80
N VAL A 91 11.68 7.30 3.24
CA VAL A 91 11.99 5.88 3.43
C VAL A 91 12.40 5.22 2.11
N MET A 92 11.68 5.46 1.01
CA MET A 92 12.03 4.92 -0.30
C MET A 92 13.41 5.42 -0.76
N TRP A 93 13.66 6.73 -0.63
CA TRP A 93 14.92 7.33 -1.06
C TRP A 93 16.12 6.80 -0.27
N VAL A 94 16.00 6.72 1.05
CA VAL A 94 17.03 6.13 1.92
C VAL A 94 17.24 4.65 1.60
N THR A 95 16.17 3.88 1.38
CA THR A 95 16.27 2.45 1.07
C THR A 95 17.00 2.20 -0.25
N GLU A 96 16.65 2.92 -1.31
CA GLU A 96 17.29 2.78 -2.62
C GLU A 96 18.76 3.21 -2.60
N TYR A 97 19.09 4.25 -1.83
CA TYR A 97 20.45 4.77 -1.76
C TYR A 97 21.38 3.90 -0.90
N THR A 98 20.86 3.33 0.20
CA THR A 98 21.65 2.53 1.15
C THR A 98 21.70 1.03 0.81
N CYS A 99 20.57 0.41 0.47
CA CYS A 99 20.50 -1.03 0.25
C CYS A 99 20.84 -1.46 -1.17
N HIS A 100 20.75 -0.56 -2.16
CA HIS A 100 21.10 -0.83 -3.55
C HIS A 100 22.43 -0.16 -3.95
N ALA A 101 23.44 -0.28 -3.07
CA ALA A 101 24.77 0.25 -3.29
C ALA A 101 25.53 -0.53 -4.38
N ARG A 102 25.92 0.21 -5.44
CA ARG A 102 26.88 -0.07 -6.53
C ARG A 102 27.09 -1.54 -6.94
N ASN A 103 26.51 -1.89 -8.10
CA ASN A 103 27.15 -2.74 -9.11
C ASN A 103 27.00 -2.05 -10.47
N CYS A 104 27.61 -0.87 -10.66
CA CYS A 104 27.65 -0.21 -11.96
C CYS A 104 29.11 -0.04 -12.38
N TYR A 105 29.51 -0.74 -13.45
CA TYR A 105 30.72 -0.43 -14.23
C TYR A 105 30.49 0.77 -15.17
N ASP A 106 29.29 1.36 -15.18
CA ASP A 106 28.87 2.46 -16.07
C ASP A 106 28.59 3.79 -15.34
N LYS A 107 28.52 4.88 -16.13
CA LYS A 107 28.49 6.29 -15.69
C LYS A 107 27.45 6.58 -14.59
N GLU A 108 27.88 7.39 -13.60
CA GLU A 108 27.12 7.78 -12.41
C GLU A 108 25.73 8.40 -12.69
N THR A 109 25.57 9.04 -13.85
CA THR A 109 24.32 9.67 -14.31
C THR A 109 23.20 8.66 -14.62
N GLU A 110 23.53 7.51 -15.24
CA GLU A 110 22.52 6.50 -15.61
C GLU A 110 22.00 5.72 -14.40
N CYS A 111 22.85 5.46 -13.41
CA CYS A 111 22.45 4.72 -12.21
C CYS A 111 21.56 5.57 -11.27
N ASN A 112 21.75 6.89 -11.21
CA ASN A 112 20.85 7.80 -10.48
C ASN A 112 19.48 7.93 -11.15
N GLU A 113 19.44 7.97 -12.48
CA GLU A 113 18.18 8.04 -13.22
C GLU A 113 17.33 6.77 -13.02
N SER A 114 17.97 5.59 -12.95
CA SER A 114 17.31 4.31 -12.67
C SER A 114 16.70 4.27 -11.26
N ARG A 115 17.43 4.74 -10.23
CA ARG A 115 16.96 4.79 -8.83
C ARG A 115 15.76 5.72 -8.67
N LEU A 116 15.86 6.93 -9.23
CA LEU A 116 14.76 7.90 -9.18
C LEU A 116 13.51 7.36 -9.87
N LYS A 117 13.65 6.72 -11.04
CA LYS A 117 12.54 6.06 -11.73
C LYS A 117 11.85 5.02 -10.84
N GLN A 118 12.63 4.22 -10.10
CA GLN A 118 12.09 3.21 -9.18
C GLN A 118 11.33 3.84 -8.00
N VAL A 119 11.89 4.87 -7.34
CA VAL A 119 11.21 5.59 -6.24
C VAL A 119 9.88 6.17 -6.71
N TRP A 120 9.90 6.90 -7.83
CA TRP A 120 8.69 7.50 -8.39
C TRP A 120 7.65 6.47 -8.84
N PHE A 121 8.09 5.31 -9.32
CA PHE A 121 7.19 4.21 -9.65
C PHE A 121 6.47 3.67 -8.41
N TRP A 122 7.18 3.40 -7.31
CA TRP A 122 6.57 2.97 -6.05
C TRP A 122 5.65 4.03 -5.45
N TYR A 123 6.11 5.27 -5.43
CA TYR A 123 5.32 6.38 -4.94
C TYR A 123 4.06 6.62 -5.78
N GLY A 124 4.13 6.45 -7.11
CA GLY A 124 2.95 6.52 -7.99
C GLY A 124 1.85 5.55 -7.57
N HIS A 125 2.19 4.28 -7.34
CA HIS A 125 1.22 3.29 -6.85
C HIS A 125 0.71 3.58 -5.44
N TYR A 126 1.57 4.07 -4.55
CA TYR A 126 1.16 4.52 -3.22
C TYR A 126 0.11 5.64 -3.31
N THR A 127 0.34 6.65 -4.15
CA THR A 127 -0.60 7.78 -4.33
C THR A 127 -1.95 7.34 -4.90
N ILE A 128 -1.97 6.37 -5.82
CA ILE A 128 -3.23 5.78 -6.32
C ILE A 128 -4.01 5.14 -5.17
N GLY A 129 -3.32 4.42 -4.29
CA GLY A 129 -3.93 3.82 -3.09
C GLY A 129 -4.49 4.84 -2.12
N ILE A 130 -3.76 5.94 -1.83
CA ILE A 130 -4.26 7.06 -1.03
C ILE A 130 -5.53 7.62 -1.62
N VAL A 131 -5.54 7.93 -2.92
CA VAL A 131 -6.70 8.56 -3.55
C VAL A 131 -7.91 7.63 -3.47
N ALA A 132 -7.73 6.34 -3.79
CA ALA A 132 -8.80 5.36 -3.66
C ALA A 132 -9.35 5.28 -2.22
N LEU A 133 -8.46 5.31 -1.23
CA LEU A 133 -8.82 5.29 0.18
C LEU A 133 -9.62 6.52 0.60
N VAL A 134 -9.13 7.72 0.28
CA VAL A 134 -9.80 8.97 0.70
C VAL A 134 -11.14 9.14 -0.01
N VAL A 135 -11.21 8.86 -1.31
CA VAL A 135 -12.48 8.86 -2.05
C VAL A 135 -13.47 7.89 -1.41
N GLY A 136 -13.04 6.67 -1.10
CA GLY A 136 -13.87 5.67 -0.42
C GLY A 136 -14.38 6.14 0.94
N CYS A 137 -13.51 6.68 1.79
CA CYS A 137 -13.90 7.22 3.09
C CYS A 137 -14.87 8.41 2.96
N ASN A 138 -14.65 9.31 2.01
CA ASN A 138 -15.52 10.48 1.82
C ASN A 138 -16.92 10.10 1.33
N ILE A 139 -17.01 9.12 0.42
CA ILE A 139 -18.31 8.56 0.02
C ILE A 139 -19.03 7.98 1.24
N MET A 140 -18.35 7.17 2.05
CA MET A 140 -18.95 6.59 3.26
C MET A 140 -19.40 7.66 4.25
N LYS A 141 -18.62 8.73 4.45
CA LYS A 141 -19.00 9.85 5.32
C LYS A 141 -20.28 10.53 4.90
N VAL A 142 -20.44 10.78 3.60
CA VAL A 142 -21.63 11.46 3.05
C VAL A 142 -22.86 10.55 3.11
N VAL A 143 -22.68 9.25 2.89
CA VAL A 143 -23.77 8.26 2.94
C VAL A 143 -24.24 8.00 4.37
N VAL A 144 -23.31 7.84 5.31
CA VAL A 144 -23.63 7.53 6.71
C VAL A 144 -24.07 8.79 7.45
N GLY A 145 -23.30 9.88 7.46
CA GLY A 145 -23.73 11.11 8.13
C GLY A 145 -23.89 10.99 9.65
N GLU A 146 -23.10 10.14 10.30
CA GLU A 146 -23.13 9.93 11.75
C GLU A 146 -22.54 11.14 12.50
N PRO A 147 -23.21 11.66 13.56
CA PRO A 147 -22.71 12.78 14.34
C PRO A 147 -21.49 12.43 15.20
N ARG A 148 -20.58 13.40 15.36
CA ARG A 148 -19.36 13.26 16.16
C ARG A 148 -19.64 13.36 17.67
N PRO A 149 -18.72 12.88 18.53
CA PRO A 149 -18.89 12.97 19.98
C PRO A 149 -19.05 14.39 20.53
N HIS A 150 -18.56 15.41 19.82
CA HIS A 150 -18.66 16.84 20.18
C HIS A 150 -19.77 17.60 19.44
N PHE A 151 -20.73 16.86 18.86
CA PHE A 151 -21.75 17.43 17.99
C PHE A 151 -22.59 18.54 18.67
N PHE A 152 -23.00 18.36 19.94
CA PHE A 152 -23.81 19.38 20.62
C PHE A 152 -23.06 20.68 20.91
N ASP A 153 -21.76 20.59 21.18
CA ASP A 153 -20.90 21.76 21.42
C ASP A 153 -20.71 22.59 20.14
N THR A 154 -20.51 21.92 19.00
CA THR A 154 -20.25 22.57 17.71
C THR A 154 -21.51 22.97 16.94
N CYS A 155 -22.48 22.09 16.75
CA CYS A 155 -23.67 22.42 15.94
C CYS A 155 -24.66 23.30 16.72
N GLN A 156 -24.78 23.11 18.04
CA GLN A 156 -25.79 23.76 18.89
C GLN A 156 -27.20 23.66 18.26
N PRO A 157 -27.76 22.44 18.11
CA PRO A 157 -29.05 22.26 17.46
C PRO A 157 -30.19 22.92 18.26
N LEU A 158 -31.05 23.68 17.59
CA LEU A 158 -32.18 24.40 18.21
C LEU A 158 -33.11 23.44 18.96
N GLU A 159 -33.37 22.29 18.35
CA GLU A 159 -34.29 21.26 18.81
C GLU A 159 -33.79 20.56 20.08
N ALA A 160 -32.48 20.63 20.38
CA ALA A 160 -31.93 20.04 21.61
C ALA A 160 -32.18 20.87 22.87
N GLN A 161 -32.59 22.15 22.76
CA GLN A 161 -32.74 23.03 23.93
C GLN A 161 -33.97 22.69 24.79
N ASN A 162 -35.06 22.22 24.16
CA ASN A 162 -36.35 21.97 24.83
C ASN A 162 -36.77 20.49 24.78
N CYS A 163 -35.90 19.60 24.34
CA CYS A 163 -36.21 18.19 24.24
C CYS A 163 -36.07 17.48 25.61
N THR A 164 -36.81 16.40 25.82
CA THR A 164 -36.80 15.68 27.10
C THR A 164 -36.17 14.30 27.03
N ASN A 165 -36.45 13.48 26.00
CA ASN A 165 -35.79 12.18 25.72
C ASN A 165 -36.30 11.56 24.39
N GLU A 166 -36.56 12.40 23.38
CA GLU A 166 -37.05 11.93 22.08
C GLU A 166 -35.93 11.86 21.03
N TYR A 167 -36.16 11.08 19.99
CA TYR A 167 -35.29 11.04 18.82
C TYR A 167 -35.70 12.14 17.85
N ILE A 168 -34.77 13.02 17.53
CA ILE A 168 -34.98 14.16 16.63
C ILE A 168 -34.38 13.81 15.27
N GLU A 169 -35.23 13.66 14.26
CA GLU A 169 -34.82 13.29 12.89
C GLU A 169 -34.21 14.45 12.12
N SER A 170 -34.76 15.65 12.27
CA SER A 170 -34.37 16.86 11.54
C SER A 170 -33.99 17.95 12.53
N TYR A 171 -32.87 18.61 12.29
CA TYR A 171 -32.34 19.64 13.18
C TYR A 171 -31.72 20.81 12.43
N THR A 172 -31.66 21.95 13.11
CA THR A 172 -31.04 23.17 12.60
C THR A 172 -29.92 23.62 13.54
N CYS A 173 -28.69 23.67 13.04
CA CYS A 173 -27.54 24.19 13.79
C CYS A 173 -27.65 25.72 13.94
N THR A 174 -27.45 26.23 15.16
CA THR A 174 -27.56 27.67 15.47
C THR A 174 -26.23 28.37 15.68
N ASN A 175 -25.13 27.61 15.75
CA ASN A 175 -23.79 28.18 15.91
C ASN A 175 -23.44 29.10 14.72
N SER A 176 -23.09 30.35 15.02
CA SER A 176 -22.68 31.38 14.05
C SER A 176 -21.23 31.83 14.21
N ILE A 177 -20.52 31.28 15.20
CA ILE A 177 -19.12 31.59 15.50
C ILE A 177 -18.20 30.77 14.58
N ASP A 178 -18.53 29.50 14.39
CA ASP A 178 -17.73 28.59 13.57
C ASP A 178 -18.09 28.66 12.08
N SER A 179 -17.13 28.30 11.22
CA SER A 179 -17.37 28.23 9.78
C SER A 179 -18.42 27.16 9.43
N ASN A 180 -19.22 27.40 8.40
CA ASN A 180 -20.21 26.43 7.91
C ASN A 180 -19.59 25.05 7.61
N TRP A 181 -18.36 25.02 7.08
CA TRP A 181 -17.64 23.78 6.83
C TRP A 181 -17.40 22.98 8.13
N PHE A 182 -17.00 23.67 9.21
CA PHE A 182 -16.71 23.03 10.49
C PHE A 182 -17.98 22.49 11.17
N ILE A 183 -19.08 23.26 11.09
CA ILE A 183 -20.40 22.83 11.58
C ILE A 183 -20.87 21.60 10.80
N GLU A 184 -20.74 21.60 9.47
CA GLU A 184 -21.09 20.44 8.64
C GLU A 184 -20.18 19.23 8.86
N ASP A 185 -18.92 19.44 9.24
CA ASP A 185 -17.97 18.37 9.56
C ASP A 185 -18.33 17.69 10.89
N SER A 186 -18.99 18.40 11.82
CA SER A 186 -19.46 17.85 13.09
C SER A 186 -20.53 16.75 12.92
N SER A 187 -21.26 16.75 11.81
CA SER A 187 -22.26 15.72 11.47
C SER A 187 -21.67 14.54 10.67
N LYS A 188 -20.33 14.42 10.58
CA LYS A 188 -19.65 13.40 9.79
C LYS A 188 -18.50 12.76 10.57
N SER A 189 -18.82 11.71 11.32
CA SER A 189 -17.84 10.93 12.08
C SER A 189 -17.36 9.70 11.32
N PHE A 190 -18.26 8.88 10.80
CA PHE A 190 -17.90 7.57 10.24
C PHE A 190 -17.48 7.62 8.77
N PRO A 191 -16.41 6.93 8.34
CA PRO A 191 -15.32 6.35 9.12
C PRO A 191 -14.17 7.35 9.37
N SER A 192 -13.28 7.03 10.32
CA SER A 192 -12.08 7.85 10.59
C SER A 192 -11.06 7.77 9.45
N SER A 193 -10.99 8.84 8.64
CA SER A 193 -9.97 9.00 7.58
C SER A 193 -8.54 9.06 8.15
N HIS A 194 -8.36 9.60 9.37
CA HIS A 194 -7.04 9.67 10.01
C HIS A 194 -6.50 8.27 10.32
N SER A 195 -7.34 7.42 10.90
CA SER A 195 -7.00 6.04 11.22
C SER A 195 -6.75 5.23 9.94
N ALA A 196 -7.59 5.42 8.92
CA ALA A 196 -7.44 4.75 7.64
C ALA A 196 -6.12 5.10 6.93
N LEU A 197 -5.79 6.40 6.79
CA LEU A 197 -4.58 6.86 6.11
C LEU A 197 -3.30 6.43 6.84
N SER A 198 -3.31 6.52 8.17
CA SER A 198 -2.13 6.19 8.98
C SER A 198 -1.80 4.69 8.95
N VAL A 199 -2.80 3.80 9.06
CA VAL A 199 -2.57 2.35 8.94
C VAL A 199 -2.20 1.95 7.52
N PHE A 200 -2.86 2.54 6.51
CA PHE A 200 -2.55 2.29 5.10
C PHE A 200 -1.09 2.60 4.81
N THR A 201 -0.62 3.76 5.29
CA THR A 201 0.77 4.20 5.11
C THR A 201 1.75 3.29 5.81
N SER A 202 1.47 2.90 7.06
CA SER A 202 2.34 1.98 7.80
C SER A 202 2.48 0.63 7.10
N ILE A 203 1.36 0.02 6.68
CA ILE A 203 1.37 -1.28 6.00
C ILE A 203 2.10 -1.19 4.66
N PHE A 204 1.82 -0.15 3.86
CA PHE A 204 2.46 0.02 2.57
C PHE A 204 3.98 0.16 2.70
N ILE A 205 4.46 0.97 3.64
CA ILE A 205 5.89 1.11 3.92
C ILE A 205 6.48 -0.21 4.38
N GLY A 206 5.79 -0.92 5.29
CA GLY A 206 6.21 -2.22 5.76
C GLY A 206 6.39 -3.23 4.62
N SER A 207 5.42 -3.30 3.70
CA SER A 207 5.51 -4.16 2.51
C SER A 207 6.62 -3.72 1.56
N TYR A 208 6.79 -2.42 1.31
CA TYR A 208 7.88 -1.89 0.48
C TYR A 208 9.25 -2.28 1.04
N LEU A 209 9.46 -2.12 2.35
CA LEU A 209 10.70 -2.49 3.02
C LEU A 209 10.97 -4.00 2.93
N GLN A 210 9.94 -4.84 3.05
CA GLN A 210 10.11 -6.29 2.89
C GLN A 210 10.58 -6.69 1.49
N GLU A 211 10.05 -6.04 0.45
CA GLU A 211 10.43 -6.36 -0.92
C GLU A 211 11.80 -5.82 -1.34
N ARG A 212 12.20 -4.65 -0.81
CA ARG A 212 13.41 -3.96 -1.29
C ARG A 212 14.65 -4.19 -0.46
N MET A 213 14.52 -4.39 0.85
CA MET A 213 15.67 -4.60 1.73
C MET A 213 16.09 -6.08 1.78
N THR A 214 17.39 -6.35 1.84
CA THR A 214 17.94 -7.72 1.96
C THR A 214 17.79 -8.27 3.38
N ASP A 215 17.80 -9.59 3.56
CA ASP A 215 17.65 -10.23 4.87
C ASP A 215 18.76 -9.89 5.87
N LYS A 216 19.91 -9.42 5.39
CA LYS A 216 21.02 -8.92 6.23
C LYS A 216 20.65 -7.69 7.07
N THR A 217 19.58 -6.96 6.70
CA THR A 217 19.10 -5.78 7.44
C THR A 217 17.80 -6.05 8.22
N LEU A 218 17.50 -7.30 8.55
CA LEU A 218 16.25 -7.72 9.21
C LEU A 218 15.89 -6.86 10.43
N LEU A 219 16.86 -6.57 11.30
CA LEU A 219 16.65 -5.75 12.49
C LEU A 219 16.17 -4.34 12.12
N MET A 220 16.81 -3.71 11.12
CA MET A 220 16.44 -2.39 10.65
C MET A 220 15.03 -2.38 10.03
N LYS A 221 14.67 -3.42 9.26
CA LYS A 221 13.31 -3.58 8.71
C LYS A 221 12.27 -3.61 9.84
N ALA A 222 12.52 -4.43 10.86
CA ALA A 222 11.60 -4.59 12.00
C ALA A 222 11.43 -3.29 12.79
N TRP A 223 12.51 -2.54 13.03
CA TRP A 223 12.44 -1.24 13.71
C TRP A 223 11.62 -0.22 12.94
N PHE A 224 11.83 -0.08 11.62
CA PHE A 224 11.03 0.86 10.83
C PHE A 224 9.54 0.48 10.79
N GLN A 225 9.23 -0.80 10.64
CA GLN A 225 7.85 -1.31 10.70
C GLN A 225 7.20 -1.06 12.06
N PHE A 226 7.95 -1.23 13.13
CA PHE A 226 7.48 -0.95 14.48
C PHE A 226 7.20 0.54 14.68
N LEU A 227 8.11 1.42 14.27
CA LEU A 227 7.93 2.87 14.36
C LEU A 227 6.73 3.36 13.55
N THR A 228 6.55 2.89 12.32
CA THR A 228 5.38 3.26 11.50
C THR A 228 4.08 2.74 12.09
N SER A 229 4.11 1.55 12.72
CA SER A 229 2.95 0.97 13.39
C SER A 229 2.58 1.73 14.65
N ILE A 230 3.56 2.12 15.48
CA ILE A 230 3.32 3.01 16.62
C ILE A 230 2.70 4.31 16.16
N TRP A 231 3.23 4.93 15.10
CA TRP A 231 2.67 6.16 14.56
C TRP A 231 1.20 6.00 14.17
N ALA A 232 0.84 4.89 13.49
CA ALA A 232 -0.55 4.61 13.13
C ALA A 232 -1.47 4.42 14.36
N VAL A 233 -0.97 3.77 15.42
CA VAL A 233 -1.69 3.60 16.68
C VAL A 233 -1.90 4.94 17.38
N ILE A 234 -0.84 5.75 17.54
CA ILE A 234 -0.92 7.08 18.16
C ILE A 234 -1.90 7.96 17.39
N CYS A 235 -1.82 7.96 16.05
CA CYS A 235 -2.74 8.72 15.22
C CYS A 235 -4.19 8.29 15.40
N SER A 236 -4.44 6.98 15.51
CA SER A 236 -5.79 6.47 15.71
C SER A 236 -6.34 6.78 17.10
N LEU A 237 -5.53 6.59 18.15
CA LEU A 237 -5.91 6.88 19.52
C LEU A 237 -6.14 8.36 19.77
N SER A 238 -5.37 9.24 19.10
CA SER A 238 -5.57 10.69 19.20
C SER A 238 -7.00 11.10 18.81
N ARG A 239 -7.63 10.42 17.84
CA ARG A 239 -9.02 10.73 17.43
C ARG A 239 -10.07 10.39 18.47
N ILE A 240 -9.80 9.39 19.30
CA ILE A 240 -10.66 9.03 20.42
C ILE A 240 -10.43 10.01 21.57
N ALA A 241 -9.16 10.30 21.87
CA ALA A 241 -8.78 11.23 22.94
C ALA A 241 -9.28 12.66 22.69
N ASP A 242 -9.23 13.12 21.43
CA ASP A 242 -9.69 14.44 21.01
C ASP A 242 -11.23 14.50 20.79
N HIS A 243 -11.96 13.43 21.10
CA HIS A 243 -13.41 13.32 20.89
C HIS A 243 -13.85 13.60 19.43
N ARG A 244 -12.97 13.34 18.46
CA ARG A 244 -13.25 13.54 17.03
C ARG A 244 -14.06 12.39 16.43
N HIS A 245 -13.86 11.19 16.96
CA HIS A 245 -14.47 9.97 16.45
C HIS A 245 -14.84 9.04 17.59
N HIS A 246 -15.90 8.26 17.38
CA HIS A 246 -16.19 7.12 18.25
C HIS A 246 -15.16 6.01 18.01
N TRP A 247 -15.00 5.11 18.98
CA TRP A 247 -14.01 4.04 18.86
C TRP A 247 -14.32 3.08 17.70
N TRP A 248 -15.60 2.90 17.33
CA TRP A 248 -16.00 2.08 16.17
C TRP A 248 -15.67 2.75 14.83
N ASP A 249 -15.75 4.08 14.74
CA ASP A 249 -15.34 4.83 13.55
C ASP A 249 -13.84 4.66 13.28
N VAL A 250 -13.05 4.65 14.35
CA VAL A 250 -11.61 4.41 14.32
C VAL A 250 -11.32 2.97 13.89
N LEU A 251 -12.01 1.99 14.47
CA LEU A 251 -11.88 0.59 14.08
C LEU A 251 -12.23 0.36 12.61
N ALA A 252 -13.34 0.92 12.13
CA ALA A 252 -13.74 0.84 10.73
C ALA A 252 -12.69 1.50 9.82
N GLY A 253 -12.16 2.66 10.20
CA GLY A 253 -11.06 3.31 9.50
C GLY A 253 -9.83 2.40 9.39
N LEU A 254 -9.43 1.75 10.49
CA LEU A 254 -8.31 0.81 10.50
C LEU A 254 -8.54 -0.39 9.55
N ILE A 255 -9.74 -0.94 9.54
CA ILE A 255 -10.11 -2.06 8.66
C ILE A 255 -10.05 -1.63 7.20
N ILE A 256 -10.67 -0.49 6.85
CA ILE A 256 -10.71 0.03 5.47
C ILE A 256 -9.28 0.32 4.99
N GLY A 257 -8.46 1.01 5.79
CA GLY A 257 -7.08 1.30 5.44
C GLY A 257 -6.23 0.04 5.23
N THR A 258 -6.43 -0.97 6.07
CA THR A 258 -5.75 -2.28 5.95
C THR A 258 -6.14 -3.01 4.68
N ILE A 259 -7.43 -3.09 4.37
CA ILE A 259 -7.94 -3.73 3.14
C ILE A 259 -7.35 -3.02 1.91
N THR A 260 -7.40 -1.69 1.86
CA THR A 260 -6.85 -0.94 0.73
C THR A 260 -5.35 -1.15 0.58
N ALA A 261 -4.59 -1.19 1.67
CA ALA A 261 -3.15 -1.46 1.61
C ALA A 261 -2.86 -2.84 1.04
N ILE A 262 -3.55 -3.87 1.53
CA ILE A 262 -3.42 -5.26 1.04
C ILE A 262 -3.74 -5.33 -0.46
N LEU A 263 -4.82 -4.69 -0.91
CA LEU A 263 -5.20 -4.69 -2.33
C LEU A 263 -4.12 -4.05 -3.20
N VAL A 264 -3.55 -2.93 -2.79
CA VAL A 264 -2.46 -2.25 -3.51
C VAL A 264 -1.23 -3.14 -3.57
N VAL A 265 -0.83 -3.77 -2.46
CA VAL A 265 0.35 -4.65 -2.41
C VAL A 265 0.15 -5.91 -3.25
N ILE A 266 -0.99 -6.59 -3.16
CA ILE A 266 -1.30 -7.77 -3.98
C ILE A 266 -1.28 -7.42 -5.46
N PHE A 267 -1.86 -6.28 -5.84
CA PHE A 267 -1.83 -5.81 -7.22
C PHE A 267 -0.39 -5.66 -7.73
N ARG A 268 0.50 -5.10 -6.91
CA ARG A 268 1.93 -4.96 -7.25
C ARG A 268 2.63 -6.29 -7.44
N VAL A 269 2.46 -7.23 -6.51
CA VAL A 269 3.04 -8.57 -6.62
C VAL A 269 2.58 -9.26 -7.90
N ASN A 270 1.29 -9.16 -8.23
CA ASN A 270 0.72 -9.76 -9.42
C ASN A 270 1.22 -9.10 -10.71
N LEU A 271 1.28 -7.77 -10.76
CA LEU A 271 1.83 -7.02 -11.89
C LEU A 271 3.29 -7.43 -12.17
N PHE A 272 4.10 -7.52 -11.12
CA PHE A 272 5.50 -7.97 -11.24
C PHE A 272 5.61 -9.42 -11.75
N ARG A 273 4.72 -10.32 -11.32
CA ARG A 273 4.66 -11.69 -11.85
C ARG A 273 4.28 -11.72 -13.34
N LEU A 274 3.42 -10.80 -13.80
CA LEU A 274 3.03 -10.70 -15.20
C LEU A 274 4.15 -10.15 -16.08
N GLU A 275 4.83 -9.10 -15.64
CA GLU A 275 5.99 -8.52 -16.35
C GLU A 275 7.12 -9.54 -16.53
N ARG A 276 7.39 -10.39 -15.52
CA ARG A 276 8.37 -11.48 -15.67
C ARG A 276 7.94 -12.52 -16.69
N LYS A 277 6.64 -12.86 -16.74
CA LYS A 277 6.11 -13.83 -17.72
C LYS A 277 6.15 -13.28 -19.15
N THR A 278 5.84 -11.99 -19.36
CA THR A 278 5.90 -11.37 -20.69
C THR A 278 7.34 -11.21 -21.17
N SER A 279 8.27 -10.79 -20.31
CA SER A 279 9.70 -10.74 -20.63
C SER A 279 10.25 -12.13 -20.98
N SER A 280 9.90 -13.17 -20.20
CA SER A 280 10.30 -14.56 -20.50
C SER A 280 9.73 -15.07 -21.83
N LYS A 281 8.48 -14.72 -22.17
CA LYS A 281 7.87 -15.06 -23.47
C LYS A 281 8.50 -14.30 -24.63
N ARG A 282 8.84 -13.02 -24.46
CA ARG A 282 9.52 -12.22 -25.49
C ARG A 282 10.89 -12.78 -25.79
N VAL A 283 11.69 -13.05 -24.75
CA VAL A 283 13.00 -13.72 -24.90
C VAL A 283 12.85 -15.06 -25.64
N LYS A 284 11.88 -15.90 -25.26
CA LYS A 284 11.63 -17.18 -25.96
C LYS A 284 11.20 -16.99 -27.42
N SER A 285 10.41 -15.95 -27.72
CA SER A 285 9.99 -15.60 -29.08
C SER A 285 11.14 -15.05 -29.92
N ASP A 286 12.04 -14.26 -29.34
CA ASP A 286 13.22 -13.72 -30.01
C ASP A 286 14.24 -14.84 -30.30
N PHE A 287 14.36 -15.83 -29.40
CA PHE A 287 15.14 -17.04 -29.67
C PHE A 287 14.55 -17.87 -30.83
N ILE A 288 13.22 -18.06 -30.88
CA ILE A 288 12.56 -18.81 -31.96
C ILE A 288 12.54 -18.02 -33.28
N GLY A 289 12.45 -16.68 -33.21
CA GLY A 289 12.47 -15.79 -34.38
C GLY A 289 13.87 -15.65 -34.99
N ASN A 290 14.92 -15.64 -34.17
CA ASN A 290 16.31 -15.62 -34.65
C ASN A 290 16.82 -16.99 -35.10
N GLU A 291 16.11 -18.09 -34.80
CA GLU A 291 16.44 -19.42 -35.32
C GLU A 291 16.09 -19.56 -36.83
N GLN A 292 15.37 -18.60 -37.41
CA GLN A 292 15.10 -18.54 -38.86
C GLN A 292 15.91 -17.48 -39.61
N VAL A 293 16.70 -16.63 -38.93
CA VAL A 293 17.60 -15.65 -39.56
C VAL A 293 18.92 -15.58 -38.79
N ALA A 294 19.72 -16.64 -38.89
CA ALA A 294 21.15 -16.59 -38.57
C ALA A 294 21.89 -17.71 -39.32
N CYS A 295 22.07 -17.53 -40.63
CA CYS A 295 23.21 -18.12 -41.30
C CYS A 295 24.48 -17.40 -40.83
N PHE A 296 25.47 -18.19 -40.37
CA PHE A 296 26.89 -17.84 -40.25
C PHE A 296 27.29 -16.78 -39.20
N ASP A 297 27.74 -17.23 -38.02
CA ASP A 297 29.14 -17.05 -37.62
C ASP A 297 29.51 -18.04 -36.49
N GLU A 298 30.21 -19.10 -36.89
CA GLU A 298 30.60 -20.21 -36.05
C GLU A 298 31.93 -19.89 -35.36
N LYS A 299 31.89 -19.25 -34.17
CA LYS A 299 33.13 -19.13 -33.35
C LYS A 299 33.02 -18.96 -31.84
N ASN A 300 31.84 -18.81 -31.22
CA ASN A 300 31.75 -18.58 -29.77
C ASN A 300 31.02 -19.64 -28.92
N TYR A 301 30.62 -20.77 -29.51
CA TYR A 301 29.94 -21.85 -28.77
C TYR A 301 30.86 -22.99 -28.28
N GLN A 302 32.13 -23.03 -28.72
CA GLN A 302 33.08 -24.07 -28.31
C GLN A 302 33.75 -23.83 -26.94
N SER A 303 33.81 -22.59 -26.45
CA SER A 303 34.50 -22.29 -25.18
C SER A 303 33.70 -22.64 -23.92
N LYS A 304 32.36 -22.55 -23.94
CA LYS A 304 31.55 -22.81 -22.73
C LYS A 304 31.20 -24.28 -22.53
N LYS A 305 31.24 -25.12 -23.57
CA LYS A 305 30.95 -26.56 -23.46
C LYS A 305 32.19 -27.37 -23.03
N LYS A 306 33.39 -26.86 -23.29
CA LYS A 306 34.66 -27.53 -22.92
C LYS A 306 35.01 -27.47 -21.43
N LEU A 307 34.48 -26.47 -20.70
CA LEU A 307 34.71 -26.31 -19.26
C LEU A 307 33.72 -27.09 -18.39
N VAL A 308 32.53 -27.44 -18.90
CA VAL A 308 31.50 -28.15 -18.12
C VAL A 308 31.66 -29.67 -18.24
N ASN A 309 32.19 -30.19 -19.35
CA ASN A 309 32.37 -31.63 -19.55
C ASN A 309 33.66 -32.21 -18.92
N SER A 310 34.59 -31.38 -18.45
CA SER A 310 35.85 -31.85 -17.84
C SER A 310 35.74 -32.18 -16.35
N ALA A 311 34.62 -31.86 -15.69
CA ALA A 311 34.46 -32.06 -14.25
C ALA A 311 33.69 -33.34 -13.88
N HIS A 312 33.23 -34.13 -14.85
CA HIS A 312 32.34 -35.26 -14.56
C HIS A 312 32.77 -36.65 -15.08
N ASN A 313 33.95 -36.78 -15.69
CA ASN A 313 34.52 -38.07 -16.08
C ASN A 313 35.93 -38.21 -15.50
N VAL A 314 36.04 -38.72 -14.27
CA VAL A 314 37.25 -39.42 -13.82
C VAL A 314 36.77 -40.74 -13.23
N ASP A 315 36.63 -41.73 -14.11
CA ASP A 315 36.51 -43.13 -13.76
C ASP A 315 37.91 -43.68 -13.41
N ILE A 316 37.89 -44.55 -12.41
CA ILE A 316 38.99 -45.31 -11.84
C ILE A 316 39.46 -46.38 -12.84
N PRO A 317 40.78 -46.60 -13.01
CA PRO A 317 41.30 -47.86 -13.54
C PRO A 317 42.08 -48.66 -12.47
N GLU A 318 41.64 -49.89 -12.21
CA GLU A 318 42.53 -51.06 -12.04
C GLU A 318 43.32 -51.20 -13.37
N ASP A 319 44.60 -51.56 -13.49
CA ASP A 319 45.40 -52.60 -12.86
C ASP A 319 46.94 -52.44 -13.11
N ARG A 320 47.74 -53.14 -12.28
CA ARG A 320 49.13 -53.66 -12.45
C ARG A 320 50.40 -52.97 -11.89
N GLU A 321 51.00 -53.72 -10.96
CA GLU A 321 52.42 -54.15 -10.83
C GLU A 321 53.41 -53.33 -9.96
N LEU A 322 53.51 -53.78 -8.70
CA LEU A 322 54.72 -54.27 -7.97
C LEU A 322 56.05 -53.48 -7.97
N ARG A 323 56.37 -52.92 -6.79
CA ARG A 323 57.65 -52.92 -6.02
C ARG A 323 57.70 -51.68 -5.11
N ASP A 324 58.20 -51.65 -3.89
CA ASP A 324 58.67 -52.62 -2.88
C ASP A 324 58.84 -51.79 -1.58
N ILE A 325 58.54 -52.35 -0.40
CA ILE A 325 59.26 -52.17 0.89
C ILE A 325 59.21 -50.72 1.52
N THR A 326 58.75 -50.42 2.75
CA THR A 326 58.94 -51.04 4.09
C THR A 326 58.04 -50.35 5.14
N VAL A 327 57.43 -51.14 6.03
CA VAL A 327 57.40 -51.05 7.51
C VAL A 327 57.30 -49.67 8.20
N SER A 328 56.21 -49.44 8.96
CA SER A 328 56.23 -49.39 10.45
C SER A 328 54.90 -48.89 11.03
N TRP A 329 54.31 -49.68 11.94
CA TRP A 329 53.18 -49.30 12.79
C TRP A 329 53.67 -48.77 14.14
N LYS A 330 52.96 -47.76 14.70
CA LYS A 330 52.70 -47.48 16.13
C LYS A 330 52.32 -46.00 16.28
N GLU A 331 51.41 -45.60 17.15
CA GLU A 331 50.38 -46.23 17.98
C GLU A 331 49.38 -45.10 18.30
#